data_AF-A0A0E9M055-F1
#
_entry.id   AF-A0A0E9M055-F1
#
_cell.length_a   1.000
_cell.length_b   1.000
_cell.length_c   1.000
_cell.angle_alpha   90.00
_cell.angle_beta   90.00
_cell.angle_gamma   90.00
#
_symmetry.space_group_name_H-M   'P 1'
#
loop_
_entity.id
_entity.type
_entity.pdbx_description
1 polymer ?
#
loop_
_entity_poly.entity_id
_entity_poly.type
_entity_poly.pdbx_seq_one_letter_code
_entity_poly.pdbx_strand_id
1 'polypeptide(L)'
;MTPLGLHHLMGWSHHYGPEPWTDIEGARPDWLPRYYHKASAYGIGFDRSETGSNAVEQYFSPVKELYNSPETCPENLLLWFHHLPWDYRLKSGQTLWNSIVYRYYAGVEEARHFQREWDRLEGFIDDQRFADIQFKFKVQTREAIWWRDACLLYFQTYSKRPIPAELERPVHDLDELKETKFEMLHHN
;
A
#
# COMPACT_ATOMS: atom_id res chain seq x y z
N MET A 1 -1.84 -4.09 1.51
CA MET A 1 -2.36 -2.70 1.57
C MET A 1 -1.25 -1.66 1.52
N THR A 2 -0.27 -1.67 2.44
CA THR A 2 0.75 -0.61 2.51
C THR A 2 2.19 -1.18 2.67
N PRO A 3 2.91 -1.44 1.56
CA PRO A 3 4.24 -2.06 1.62
C PRO A 3 5.34 -1.06 2.04
N LEU A 4 6.50 -1.60 2.41
CA LEU A 4 7.75 -0.85 2.65
C LEU A 4 7.69 0.23 3.74
N GLY A 5 6.72 0.18 4.65
CA GLY A 5 6.54 1.20 5.70
C GLY A 5 5.55 2.31 5.33
N LEU A 6 4.93 2.27 4.15
CA LEU A 6 3.74 3.07 3.87
C LEU A 6 2.65 2.75 4.89
N HIS A 7 1.80 3.73 5.18
CA HIS A 7 0.69 3.60 6.12
C HIS A 7 -0.33 4.71 5.87
N HIS A 8 -1.52 4.55 6.46
CA HIS A 8 -2.58 5.56 6.44
C HIS A 8 -3.02 5.95 5.01
N LEU A 9 -3.26 4.96 4.15
CA LEU A 9 -3.73 5.15 2.76
C LEU A 9 -5.21 4.80 2.58
N MET A 10 -5.95 4.67 3.69
CA MET A 10 -7.33 4.19 3.70
C MET A 10 -8.34 5.34 3.52
N GLY A 11 -9.50 5.01 2.96
CA GLY A 11 -10.64 5.89 2.78
C GLY A 11 -11.02 6.64 4.04
N TRP A 12 -11.30 7.93 3.87
CA TRP A 12 -11.70 8.83 4.93
C TRP A 12 -12.90 8.27 5.69
N SER A 13 -12.83 8.31 7.02
CA SER A 13 -13.86 7.81 7.96
C SER A 13 -14.07 6.29 7.96
N HIS A 14 -14.23 5.64 6.80
CA HIS A 14 -14.69 4.24 6.73
C HIS A 14 -13.54 3.21 6.69
N HIS A 15 -12.33 3.62 6.30
CA HIS A 15 -11.11 2.81 6.29
C HIS A 15 -11.14 1.49 5.48
N TYR A 16 -12.16 1.26 4.65
CA TYR A 16 -12.33 0.02 3.89
C TYR A 16 -11.51 -0.02 2.59
N GLY A 17 -11.57 1.07 1.81
CA GLY A 17 -10.95 1.19 0.49
C GLY A 17 -9.67 2.01 0.49
N PRO A 18 -8.91 2.01 -0.63
CA PRO A 18 -7.80 2.92 -0.84
C PRO A 18 -8.29 4.35 -1.07
N GLU A 19 -7.65 5.31 -0.43
CA GLU A 19 -7.81 6.73 -0.77
C GLU A 19 -6.51 7.50 -0.48
N PRO A 20 -5.38 7.15 -1.13
CA PRO A 20 -4.10 7.80 -0.84
C PRO A 20 -4.07 9.29 -1.24
N TRP A 21 -5.09 9.76 -1.97
CA TRP A 21 -5.27 11.15 -2.39
C TRP A 21 -6.17 11.98 -1.48
N THR A 22 -6.80 11.41 -0.43
CA THR A 22 -7.76 12.13 0.42
C THR A 22 -7.23 13.50 0.82
N ASP A 23 -8.05 14.53 0.61
CA ASP A 23 -7.78 15.90 0.99
C ASP A 23 -9.09 16.54 1.47
N ILE A 24 -9.25 16.67 2.79
CA ILE A 24 -10.46 17.21 3.42
C ILE A 24 -10.15 18.59 3.95
N GLU A 25 -10.88 19.59 3.47
CA GLU A 25 -10.73 20.98 3.90
C GLU A 25 -10.92 21.09 5.43
N GLY A 26 -9.96 21.73 6.11
CA GLY A 26 -9.98 21.90 7.56
C GLY A 26 -9.63 20.66 8.38
N ALA A 27 -9.38 19.50 7.75
CA ALA A 27 -8.87 18.35 8.47
C ALA A 27 -7.46 18.61 9.01
N ARG A 28 -7.15 18.00 10.17
CA ARG A 28 -5.78 18.05 10.67
C ARG A 28 -4.85 17.34 9.69
N PRO A 29 -3.62 17.84 9.44
CA PRO A 29 -2.70 17.19 8.52
C PRO A 29 -2.44 15.72 8.85
N ASP A 30 -2.31 15.38 10.13
CA ASP A 30 -2.07 14.02 10.61
C ASP A 30 -3.29 13.08 10.48
N TRP A 31 -4.41 13.55 9.94
CA TRP A 31 -5.54 12.71 9.53
C TRP A 31 -5.52 12.41 8.03
N LEU A 32 -4.62 13.03 7.26
CA LEU A 32 -4.57 12.89 5.80
C LEU A 32 -3.42 11.97 5.37
N PRO A 33 -3.63 11.11 4.36
CA PRO A 33 -2.60 10.20 3.83
C PRO A 33 -1.32 10.93 3.42
N ARG A 34 -1.46 12.11 2.80
CA ARG A 34 -0.34 12.92 2.29
C ARG A 34 0.65 13.36 3.36
N TYR A 35 0.21 13.50 4.60
CA TYR A 35 1.10 13.81 5.72
C TYR A 35 2.12 12.69 5.96
N TYR A 36 1.68 11.44 5.78
CA TYR A 36 2.47 10.25 6.05
C TYR A 36 3.36 9.86 4.88
N HIS A 37 2.79 9.71 3.68
CA HIS A 37 3.57 9.19 2.55
C HIS A 37 4.45 10.26 1.88
N LYS A 38 4.15 11.56 2.00
CA LYS A 38 4.91 12.71 1.43
C LYS A 38 5.46 12.48 0.01
N ALA A 39 4.63 11.90 -0.85
CA ALA A 39 5.03 11.59 -2.22
C ALA A 39 5.21 12.90 -3.02
N SER A 40 6.29 12.97 -3.80
CA SER A 40 6.61 14.08 -4.69
C SER A 40 7.35 13.59 -5.94
N ALA A 41 7.68 14.49 -6.87
CA ALA A 41 8.51 14.15 -8.03
C ALA A 41 9.89 13.58 -7.62
N TYR A 42 10.38 13.91 -6.43
CA TYR A 42 11.71 13.54 -5.97
C TYR A 42 11.75 12.24 -5.17
N GLY A 43 10.63 11.78 -4.62
CA GLY A 43 10.62 10.59 -3.76
C GLY A 43 9.35 10.41 -2.94
N ILE A 44 9.40 9.46 -2.01
CA ILE A 44 8.29 9.08 -1.11
C ILE A 44 8.84 8.63 0.25
N GLY A 45 8.01 8.69 1.29
CA GLY A 45 8.32 8.27 2.65
C GLY A 45 8.38 9.45 3.63
N PHE A 46 8.68 9.21 4.89
CA PHE A 46 8.77 10.27 5.90
C PHE A 46 10.14 10.22 6.54
N ASP A 47 10.92 11.30 6.42
CA ASP A 47 12.20 11.39 7.13
C ASP A 47 11.97 11.57 8.63
N ARG A 48 12.15 10.49 9.37
CA ARG A 48 12.12 10.42 10.83
C ARG A 48 13.50 10.10 11.42
N SER A 49 14.54 10.09 10.59
CA SER A 49 15.94 9.99 10.98
C SER A 49 16.39 11.26 11.71
N GLU A 50 17.65 11.29 12.15
CA GLU A 50 18.27 12.45 12.81
C GLU A 50 18.24 13.74 11.94
N THR A 51 18.12 13.63 10.62
CA THR A 51 18.00 14.79 9.71
C THR A 51 16.57 15.26 9.48
N GLY A 52 15.58 14.47 9.91
CA GLY A 52 14.16 14.72 9.71
C GLY A 52 13.47 15.17 11.00
N SER A 53 12.39 14.48 11.37
CA SER A 53 11.71 14.73 12.65
C SER A 53 12.48 14.22 13.88
N ASN A 54 13.57 13.48 13.66
CA ASN A 54 14.39 12.86 14.70
C ASN A 54 13.62 11.93 15.65
N ALA A 55 12.55 11.28 15.18
CA ALA A 55 11.78 10.34 15.99
C ALA A 55 12.58 9.05 16.29
N VAL A 56 13.62 8.73 15.51
CA VAL A 56 14.53 7.62 15.81
C VAL A 56 15.21 7.75 17.18
N GLU A 57 15.44 8.95 17.70
CA GLU A 57 16.01 9.18 19.05
C GLU A 57 15.09 8.71 20.18
N GLN A 58 13.81 8.45 19.90
CA GLN A 58 12.89 7.89 20.89
C GLN A 58 13.15 6.40 21.14
N TYR A 59 13.94 5.75 20.30
CA TYR A 59 14.33 4.34 20.44
C TYR A 59 15.69 4.23 21.14
N PHE A 60 15.88 3.17 21.92
CA PHE A 60 17.16 2.87 22.56
C PHE A 60 18.10 2.13 21.59
N SER A 61 19.42 2.30 21.72
CA SER A 61 20.40 1.55 20.92
C SER A 61 20.30 0.04 21.20
N PRO A 62 20.43 -0.84 20.18
CA PRO A 62 20.89 -0.56 18.82
C PRO A 62 19.76 -0.22 17.82
N VAL A 63 18.51 -0.10 18.28
CA VAL A 63 17.34 0.09 17.39
C VAL A 63 17.34 1.48 16.76
N LYS A 64 17.78 2.49 17.52
CA LYS A 64 18.00 3.85 17.00
C LYS A 64 18.88 3.81 15.75
N GLU A 65 20.06 3.21 15.85
CA GLU A 65 21.04 3.16 14.75
C GLU A 65 20.54 2.28 13.59
N LEU A 66 19.82 1.20 13.91
CA LEU A 66 19.21 0.34 12.91
C LEU A 66 18.17 1.09 12.06
N TYR A 67 17.37 1.96 12.66
CA TYR A 67 16.33 2.72 11.95
C TYR A 67 16.83 4.06 11.39
N ASN A 68 17.97 4.57 11.85
CA ASN A 68 18.51 5.86 11.41
C ASN A 68 19.19 5.79 10.03
N SER A 69 19.67 4.62 9.60
CA SER A 69 20.32 4.44 8.29
C SER A 69 19.41 3.67 7.33
N PRO A 70 19.15 4.19 6.11
CA PRO A 70 18.33 3.49 5.12
C PRO A 70 18.95 2.18 4.62
N GLU A 71 20.27 2.01 4.75
CA GLU A 71 21.00 0.79 4.39
C GLU A 71 20.74 -0.35 5.40
N THR A 72 20.66 -0.01 6.68
CA THR A 72 20.46 -0.98 7.77
C THR A 72 18.98 -1.17 8.10
N CYS A 73 18.15 -0.15 7.91
CA CYS A 73 16.73 -0.16 8.21
C CYS A 73 15.99 -1.34 7.52
N PRO A 74 15.17 -2.12 8.25
CA PRO A 74 14.36 -3.17 7.65
C PRO A 74 13.45 -2.61 6.54
N GLU A 75 13.46 -3.24 5.36
CA GLU A 75 12.71 -2.72 4.21
C GLU A 75 11.21 -2.56 4.47
N ASN A 76 10.63 -3.39 5.34
CA ASN A 76 9.22 -3.30 5.73
C ASN A 76 8.89 -2.05 6.59
N LEU A 77 9.89 -1.31 7.07
CA LEU A 77 9.76 -0.07 7.83
C LEU A 77 10.45 1.12 7.14
N LEU A 78 11.06 0.92 5.97
CA LEU A 78 11.93 1.89 5.33
C LEU A 78 11.28 3.27 5.12
N LEU A 79 10.10 3.31 4.53
CA LEU A 79 9.36 4.54 4.24
C LEU A 79 8.69 5.15 5.49
N TRP A 80 8.72 4.43 6.61
CA TRP A 80 8.35 4.98 7.90
C TRP A 80 9.47 5.87 8.45
N PHE A 81 10.74 5.52 8.24
CA PHE A 81 11.87 6.27 8.79
C PHE A 81 12.57 7.18 7.79
N HIS A 82 12.42 6.94 6.49
CA HIS A 82 13.15 7.65 5.45
C HIS A 82 12.23 8.17 4.35
N HIS A 83 12.50 9.40 3.89
CA HIS A 83 12.06 9.88 2.57
C HIS A 83 13.16 9.55 1.57
N LEU A 84 12.84 8.77 0.55
CA LEU A 84 13.82 8.22 -0.39
C LEU A 84 13.45 8.51 -1.85
N PRO A 85 14.44 8.70 -2.73
CA PRO A 85 14.18 8.92 -4.13
C PRO A 85 13.65 7.67 -4.83
N TRP A 86 12.86 7.85 -5.88
CA TRP A 86 12.20 6.76 -6.59
C TRP A 86 13.16 5.72 -7.21
N ASP A 87 14.41 6.10 -7.48
CA ASP A 87 15.49 5.25 -7.97
C ASP A 87 16.41 4.69 -6.88
N TYR A 88 16.15 4.97 -5.59
CA TYR A 88 16.83 4.31 -4.48
C TYR A 88 16.76 2.79 -4.67
N ARG A 89 17.89 2.10 -4.51
CA ARG A 89 17.97 0.66 -4.73
C ARG A 89 17.79 -0.09 -3.41
N LEU A 90 16.79 -0.96 -3.37
CA LEU A 90 16.59 -1.92 -2.29
C LEU A 90 17.66 -3.02 -2.32
N LYS A 91 17.69 -3.87 -1.29
CA LYS A 91 18.68 -4.98 -1.19
C LYS A 91 18.56 -5.97 -2.34
N SER A 92 17.38 -6.07 -2.94
CA SER A 92 17.12 -6.86 -4.16
C SER A 92 17.74 -6.27 -5.43
N GLY A 93 18.28 -5.04 -5.38
CA GLY A 93 18.78 -4.28 -6.54
C GLY A 93 17.68 -3.55 -7.33
N GLN A 94 16.40 -3.83 -7.05
CA GLN A 94 15.27 -3.11 -7.63
C GLN A 94 15.21 -1.67 -7.15
N THR A 95 14.72 -0.78 -8.00
CA THR A 95 14.41 0.60 -7.60
C THR A 95 13.21 0.61 -6.65
N LEU A 96 13.15 1.62 -5.79
CA LEU A 96 12.05 1.83 -4.84
C LEU A 96 10.69 1.82 -5.55
N TRP A 97 10.56 2.52 -6.67
CA TRP A 97 9.34 2.50 -7.49
C TRP A 97 8.95 1.08 -7.90
N ASN A 98 9.87 0.32 -8.51
CA ASN A 98 9.58 -1.04 -8.96
C ASN A 98 9.23 -1.95 -7.79
N SER A 99 9.92 -1.81 -6.65
CA SER A 99 9.62 -2.61 -5.46
C SER A 99 8.25 -2.28 -4.85
N ILE A 100 7.79 -1.02 -4.88
CA ILE A 100 6.41 -0.68 -4.51
C ILE A 100 5.45 -1.39 -5.46
N VAL A 101 5.66 -1.26 -6.78
CA VAL A 101 4.83 -1.89 -7.80
C VAL A 101 4.74 -3.41 -7.59
N TYR A 102 5.86 -4.13 -7.61
CA TYR A 102 5.85 -5.60 -7.45
C TYR A 102 5.21 -6.04 -6.13
N ARG A 103 5.34 -5.29 -5.03
CA ARG A 103 4.70 -5.66 -3.75
C ARG A 103 3.17 -5.51 -3.78
N TYR A 104 2.65 -4.48 -4.47
CA TYR A 104 1.21 -4.38 -4.66
C TYR A 104 0.67 -5.49 -5.58
N TYR A 105 1.39 -5.84 -6.65
CA TYR A 105 1.03 -6.97 -7.51
C TYR A 105 1.11 -8.31 -6.77
N ALA A 106 2.16 -8.54 -5.97
CA ALA A 106 2.30 -9.74 -5.16
C ALA A 106 1.14 -9.92 -4.17
N GLY A 107 0.63 -8.83 -3.59
CA GLY A 107 -0.56 -8.87 -2.72
C GLY A 107 -1.84 -9.31 -3.45
N VAL A 108 -1.99 -8.95 -4.73
CA VAL A 108 -3.11 -9.43 -5.56
C VAL A 108 -2.95 -10.92 -5.87
N GLU A 109 -1.74 -11.36 -6.20
CA GLU A 109 -1.46 -12.77 -6.46
C GLU A 109 -1.66 -13.65 -5.21
N GLU A 110 -1.35 -13.14 -4.03
CA GLU A 110 -1.62 -13.81 -2.76
C GLU A 110 -3.12 -13.96 -2.50
N ALA A 111 -3.93 -12.92 -2.77
CA ALA A 111 -5.40 -13.03 -2.68
C ALA A 111 -5.97 -14.06 -3.66
N ARG A 112 -5.49 -14.05 -4.91
CA ARG A 112 -5.84 -15.07 -5.92
C ARG A 112 -5.42 -16.47 -5.49
N HIS A 113 -4.29 -16.61 -4.80
CA HIS A 113 -3.83 -17.89 -4.27
C HIS A 113 -4.76 -18.40 -3.19
N PHE A 114 -5.17 -17.57 -2.22
CA PHE A 114 -6.12 -17.99 -1.19
C PHE A 114 -7.44 -18.47 -1.77
N GLN A 115 -7.96 -17.80 -2.80
CA GLN A 115 -9.15 -18.26 -3.50
C GLN A 115 -8.97 -19.68 -4.08
N ARG A 116 -7.86 -19.92 -4.80
CA ARG A 116 -7.56 -21.25 -5.37
C ARG A 116 -7.37 -22.33 -4.32
N GLU A 117 -6.70 -22.02 -3.20
CA GLU A 117 -6.52 -22.98 -2.12
C GLU A 117 -7.84 -23.29 -1.41
N TRP A 118 -8.72 -22.30 -1.24
CA TRP A 118 -10.06 -22.54 -0.70
C TRP A 118 -10.90 -23.42 -1.61
N ASP A 119 -10.89 -23.16 -2.92
CA ASP A 119 -11.65 -23.95 -3.90
C ASP A 119 -11.27 -25.44 -3.89
N ARG A 120 -10.01 -25.78 -3.55
CA ARG A 120 -9.56 -27.18 -3.41
C ARG A 120 -10.16 -27.92 -2.21
N LEU A 121 -10.80 -27.22 -1.29
CA LEU A 121 -11.44 -27.79 -0.10
C LEU A 121 -12.92 -28.13 -0.33
N GLU A 122 -13.43 -27.97 -1.55
CA GLU A 122 -14.80 -28.36 -1.90
C GLU A 122 -15.07 -29.83 -1.54
N GLY A 123 -16.21 -30.08 -0.88
CA GLY A 123 -16.58 -31.41 -0.40
C GLY A 123 -15.88 -31.88 0.88
N PHE A 124 -14.87 -31.15 1.38
CA PHE A 124 -14.24 -31.39 2.69
C PHE A 124 -14.82 -30.50 3.80
N ILE A 125 -15.54 -29.45 3.42
CA ILE A 125 -16.22 -28.48 4.29
C ILE A 125 -17.72 -28.52 3.94
N ASP A 126 -18.61 -28.28 4.90
CA ASP A 126 -20.03 -28.17 4.57
C ASP A 126 -20.32 -27.03 3.58
N ASP A 127 -21.33 -27.25 2.75
CA ASP A 127 -21.66 -26.42 1.60
C ASP A 127 -21.88 -24.95 1.96
N GLN A 128 -22.53 -24.68 3.11
CA GLN A 128 -22.84 -23.31 3.53
C GLN A 128 -21.57 -22.53 3.84
N ARG A 129 -20.69 -23.05 4.71
CA ARG A 129 -19.43 -22.38 5.04
C ARG A 129 -18.49 -22.30 3.85
N PHE A 130 -18.45 -23.35 3.04
CA PHE A 130 -17.65 -23.37 1.82
C PHE A 130 -18.04 -22.22 0.87
N ALA A 131 -19.34 -22.10 0.56
CA ALA A 131 -19.86 -21.07 -0.35
C ALA A 131 -19.67 -19.65 0.22
N ASP A 132 -19.93 -19.44 1.51
CA ASP A 132 -19.79 -18.12 2.15
C ASP A 132 -18.34 -17.62 2.11
N ILE A 133 -17.38 -18.49 2.41
CA ILE A 133 -15.96 -18.12 2.41
C ILE A 133 -15.42 -18.00 0.98
N GLN A 134 -15.87 -18.84 0.05
CA GLN A 134 -15.54 -18.71 -1.36
C GLN A 134 -15.97 -17.34 -1.90
N PHE A 135 -17.18 -16.89 -1.55
CA PHE A 135 -17.65 -15.55 -1.91
C PHE A 135 -16.78 -14.44 -1.30
N LYS A 136 -16.37 -14.58 -0.03
CA LYS A 136 -15.47 -13.61 0.62
C LYS A 136 -14.09 -13.53 -0.06
N PHE A 137 -13.51 -14.66 -0.48
CA PHE A 137 -12.24 -14.64 -1.22
C PHE A 137 -12.37 -14.00 -2.61
N LYS A 138 -13.51 -14.20 -3.28
CA LYS A 138 -13.83 -13.50 -4.54
C LYS A 138 -13.89 -11.99 -4.32
N VAL A 139 -14.58 -11.53 -3.28
CA VAL A 139 -14.64 -10.10 -2.90
C VAL A 139 -13.24 -9.60 -2.57
N GLN A 140 -12.48 -10.28 -1.69
CA GLN A 140 -11.13 -9.89 -1.31
C GLN A 140 -10.20 -9.71 -2.52
N THR A 141 -10.27 -10.61 -3.50
CA THR A 141 -9.45 -10.51 -4.72
C THR A 141 -9.80 -9.28 -5.54
N ARG A 142 -11.11 -8.98 -5.71
CA ARG A 142 -11.56 -7.75 -6.38
C ARG A 142 -11.08 -6.50 -5.63
N GLU A 143 -11.25 -6.47 -4.31
CA GLU A 143 -10.80 -5.33 -3.49
C GLU A 143 -9.27 -5.18 -3.52
N ALA A 144 -8.51 -6.27 -3.56
CA ALA A 144 -7.05 -6.22 -3.69
C ALA A 144 -6.59 -5.58 -5.01
N ILE A 145 -7.29 -5.86 -6.11
CA ILE A 145 -7.05 -5.22 -7.41
C ILE A 145 -7.35 -3.72 -7.33
N TRP A 146 -8.48 -3.34 -6.71
CA TRP A 146 -8.83 -1.94 -6.46
C TRP A 146 -7.73 -1.21 -5.65
N TRP A 147 -7.28 -1.82 -4.54
CA TRP A 147 -6.19 -1.30 -3.71
C TRP A 147 -4.89 -1.10 -4.49
N ARG A 148 -4.49 -2.08 -5.31
CA ARG A 148 -3.30 -1.96 -6.17
C ARG A 148 -3.44 -0.81 -7.14
N ASP A 149 -4.49 -0.80 -7.94
CA ASP A 149 -4.65 0.16 -9.04
C ASP A 149 -4.72 1.58 -8.49
N ALA A 150 -5.52 1.81 -7.45
CA ALA A 150 -5.62 3.11 -6.77
C ALA A 150 -4.27 3.63 -6.28
N CYS A 151 -3.51 2.81 -5.55
CA CYS A 151 -2.24 3.24 -4.99
C CYS A 151 -1.18 3.47 -6.08
N LEU A 152 -1.07 2.54 -7.04
CA LEU A 152 -0.04 2.62 -8.07
C LEU A 152 -0.30 3.74 -9.07
N LEU A 153 -1.54 3.91 -9.53
CA LEU A 153 -1.90 5.00 -10.44
C LEU A 153 -1.70 6.36 -9.75
N TYR A 154 -2.09 6.48 -8.47
CA TYR A 154 -1.84 7.69 -7.70
C TYR A 154 -0.35 8.00 -7.56
N PHE A 155 0.47 7.05 -7.09
CA PHE A 155 1.90 7.29 -6.92
C PHE A 155 2.63 7.49 -8.27
N GLN A 156 2.13 6.92 -9.36
CA GLN A 156 2.64 7.15 -10.70
C GLN A 156 2.51 8.62 -11.13
N THR A 157 1.51 9.36 -10.64
CA THR A 157 1.39 10.80 -10.90
C THR A 157 2.57 11.60 -10.35
N TYR A 158 3.25 11.08 -9.31
CA TYR A 158 4.44 11.69 -8.72
C TYR A 158 5.72 11.10 -9.30
N SER A 159 5.84 9.77 -9.34
CA SER A 159 7.07 9.09 -9.77
C SER A 159 7.36 9.30 -11.25
N LYS A 160 6.31 9.53 -12.07
CA LYS A 160 6.36 9.59 -13.54
C LYS A 160 7.05 8.37 -14.16
N ARG A 161 7.05 7.23 -13.47
CA ARG A 161 7.67 5.98 -13.91
C ARG A 161 6.59 5.00 -14.37
N PRO A 162 6.84 4.23 -15.45
CA PRO A 162 5.89 3.24 -15.93
C PRO A 162 5.77 2.08 -14.94
N ILE A 163 4.61 1.44 -14.92
CA ILE A 163 4.48 0.09 -14.38
C ILE A 163 5.22 -0.86 -15.34
N PRO A 164 6.06 -1.79 -14.85
CA PRO A 164 6.78 -2.74 -15.70
C PRO A 164 5.85 -3.47 -16.67
N ALA A 165 6.26 -3.57 -17.93
CA ALA A 165 5.39 -4.00 -19.04
C ALA A 165 4.99 -5.47 -18.98
N GLU A 166 5.72 -6.29 -18.21
CA GLU A 166 5.44 -7.69 -17.96
C GLU A 166 4.29 -7.93 -16.97
N LEU A 167 3.86 -6.90 -16.24
CA LEU A 167 2.76 -6.98 -15.29
C LEU A 167 1.42 -6.69 -15.98
N GLU A 168 0.34 -7.30 -15.46
CA GLU A 168 -1.01 -6.98 -15.94
C GLU A 168 -1.30 -5.49 -15.79
N ARG A 169 -1.89 -4.85 -16.81
CA ARG A 169 -2.16 -3.41 -16.75
C ARG A 169 -3.26 -3.12 -15.70
N PRO A 170 -3.22 -1.95 -15.05
CA PRO A 170 -4.36 -1.48 -14.26
C PRO A 170 -5.65 -1.53 -15.08
N VAL A 171 -6.74 -1.94 -14.44
CA VAL A 171 -8.06 -2.08 -15.07
C VAL A 171 -9.00 -0.92 -14.73
N HIS A 172 -8.59 -0.07 -13.78
CA HIS A 172 -9.30 1.13 -13.37
C HIS A 172 -8.60 2.40 -13.88
N ASP A 173 -9.37 3.48 -14.03
CA ASP A 173 -8.84 4.83 -14.25
C ASP A 173 -8.73 5.59 -12.91
N LEU A 174 -7.69 6.42 -12.75
CA LEU A 174 -7.46 7.12 -11.49
C LEU A 174 -8.54 8.18 -11.19
N ASP A 175 -9.03 8.87 -12.19
CA ASP A 175 -10.01 9.94 -11.98
C ASP A 175 -11.38 9.33 -11.63
N GLU A 176 -11.75 8.21 -12.26
CA GLU A 176 -12.93 7.41 -11.86
C GLU A 176 -12.81 6.89 -10.41
N LEU A 177 -11.62 6.41 -10.02
CA LEU A 177 -11.36 5.93 -8.66
C LEU A 177 -11.51 7.05 -7.61
N LYS A 178 -11.11 8.29 -7.92
CA LYS A 178 -11.26 9.44 -7.02
C LYS A 178 -12.71 9.87 -6.85
N GLU A 179 -13.54 9.67 -7.87
CA GLU A 179 -14.97 10.00 -7.83
C GLU A 179 -15.80 8.92 -7.13
N THR A 180 -15.26 7.69 -7.03
CA THR A 180 -15.94 6.56 -6.40
C THR A 180 -16.20 6.85 -4.92
N LYS A 181 -17.49 6.99 -4.56
CA LYS A 181 -17.92 7.11 -3.17
C LYS A 181 -18.25 5.72 -2.62
N PHE A 182 -17.65 5.37 -1.49
CA PHE A 182 -17.96 4.13 -0.83
C PHE A 182 -19.35 4.22 -0.17
N GLU A 183 -20.34 3.50 -0.71
CA GLU A 183 -21.67 3.41 -0.10
C GLU A 183 -21.65 2.46 1.09
N MET A 184 -21.68 3.02 2.31
CA MET A 184 -21.61 2.25 3.57
C MET A 184 -22.81 1.33 3.86
N LEU A 185 -23.81 1.27 2.98
CA LEU A 185 -25.14 0.72 3.30
C LEU A 185 -25.20 -0.82 3.42
N HIS A 186 -24.19 -1.57 2.97
CA HIS A 186 -24.28 -3.03 2.87
C HIS A 186 -23.07 -3.82 3.39
N HIS A 187 -22.34 -3.30 4.40
CA HIS A 187 -21.05 -3.88 4.83
C HIS A 187 -21.04 -4.62 6.18
N ASN A 188 -22.17 -5.20 6.61
CA ASN A 188 -22.23 -6.15 7.74
C ASN A 188 -22.98 -7.42 7.34
#